data_AF-A0A3B8SQQ2-F1
#
_entry.id   AF-A0A3B8SQQ2-F1
#
_cell.length_a   1.000
_cell.length_b   1.000
_cell.length_c   1.000
_cell.angle_alpha   90.00
_cell.angle_beta   90.00
_cell.angle_gamma   90.00
#
_symmetry.space_group_name_H-M   'P 1'
#
loop_
_entity.id
_entity.type
_entity.pdbx_description
1 polymer ?
#
loop_
_entity_poly.entity_id
_entity_poly.type
_entity_poly.pdbx_seq_one_letter_code
_entity_poly.pdbx_strand_id
1 'polypeptide(L)'
;MSDGSHTFNELYYHRMVLFSIICNTNKDVAWKSWKHHDGTMYDDYFIVGINTPEGQYSYHYHKDNWNNFLVKELDFAPEWDGHKPSDIERLYSLYEFKINK
;
A
#
# COMPACT_ATOMS: atom_id res chain seq x y z
N MET A 1 -11.07 17.07 11.81
CA MET A 1 -9.77 17.53 12.35
C MET A 1 -8.87 17.87 11.17
N SER A 2 -8.04 18.91 11.31
CA SER A 2 -7.19 19.50 10.27
C SER A 2 -5.85 19.90 10.91
N ASP A 3 -4.77 19.95 10.12
CA ASP A 3 -3.46 20.46 10.54
C ASP A 3 -3.33 22.01 10.42
N GLY A 4 -4.42 22.70 10.05
CA GLY A 4 -4.46 24.13 9.78
C GLY A 4 -4.28 24.50 8.30
N SER A 5 -3.86 23.56 7.45
CA SER A 5 -3.72 23.74 5.99
C SER A 5 -4.55 22.73 5.18
N HIS A 6 -4.68 21.50 5.67
CA HIS A 6 -5.43 20.40 5.08
C HIS A 6 -6.29 19.68 6.12
N THR A 7 -7.39 19.10 5.67
CA THR A 7 -8.15 18.11 6.43
C THR A 7 -7.43 16.77 6.41
N PHE A 8 -7.62 15.93 7.43
CA PHE A 8 -7.07 14.58 7.39
C PHE A 8 -7.58 13.77 6.21
N ASN A 9 -8.81 14.00 5.76
CA ASN A 9 -9.38 13.32 4.59
C ASN A 9 -8.59 13.66 3.32
N GLU A 10 -8.18 14.92 3.13
CA GLU A 10 -7.33 15.31 2.00
C GLU A 10 -5.96 14.64 2.09
N LEU A 11 -5.35 14.59 3.27
CA LEU A 11 -4.05 13.90 3.45
C LEU A 11 -4.15 12.39 3.17
N TYR A 12 -5.22 11.73 3.62
CA TYR A 12 -5.46 10.32 3.30
C TYR A 12 -5.71 10.10 1.81
N TYR A 13 -6.44 11.01 1.16
CA TYR A 13 -6.68 10.97 -0.27
C TYR A 13 -5.37 11.15 -1.07
N HIS A 14 -4.55 12.14 -0.73
CA HIS A 14 -3.24 12.34 -1.36
C HIS A 14 -2.34 11.12 -1.18
N ARG A 15 -2.27 10.56 0.03
CA ARG A 15 -1.49 9.34 0.30
C ARG A 15 -1.98 8.17 -0.55
N MET A 16 -3.30 8.00 -0.67
CA MET A 16 -3.90 6.97 -1.52
C MET A 16 -3.51 7.15 -2.98
N VAL A 17 -3.64 8.36 -3.54
CA VAL A 17 -3.25 8.65 -4.92
C VAL A 17 -1.77 8.37 -5.15
N LEU A 18 -0.89 8.91 -4.32
CA LEU A 18 0.56 8.73 -4.45
C LEU A 18 0.97 7.27 -4.35
N PHE A 19 0.42 6.54 -3.38
CA PHE A 19 0.70 5.12 -3.21
C PHE A 19 0.17 4.29 -4.39
N SER A 20 -0.99 4.65 -4.95
CA SER A 20 -1.52 3.98 -6.15
C SER A 20 -0.58 4.10 -7.35
N ILE A 21 0.03 5.27 -7.56
CA ILE A 21 1.03 5.49 -8.61
C ILE A 21 2.28 4.62 -8.36
N ILE A 22 2.77 4.54 -7.12
CA ILE A 22 3.90 3.68 -6.77
C ILE A 22 3.58 2.20 -7.05
N CYS A 23 2.45 1.69 -6.59
CA CYS A 23 2.05 0.29 -6.83
C CYS A 23 1.85 0.01 -8.33
N ASN A 24 1.17 0.89 -9.05
CA ASN A 24 0.88 0.73 -10.48
C ASN A 24 2.12 0.80 -11.38
N THR A 25 3.21 1.42 -10.90
CA THR A 25 4.51 1.48 -11.62
C THR A 25 5.45 0.33 -11.24
N ASN A 26 5.11 -0.47 -10.23
CA ASN A 26 5.89 -1.61 -9.74
C ASN A 26 5.01 -2.87 -9.63
N LYS A 27 4.24 -3.15 -10.69
CA LYS A 27 3.19 -4.20 -10.72
C LYS A 27 3.71 -5.61 -10.47
N ASP A 28 5.00 -5.85 -10.68
CA ASP A 28 5.67 -7.13 -10.47
C ASP A 28 5.87 -7.45 -8.98
N VAL A 29 5.95 -6.42 -8.13
CA VAL A 29 6.17 -6.56 -6.69
C VAL A 29 5.03 -5.99 -5.83
N ALA A 30 4.03 -5.35 -6.47
CA ALA A 30 2.85 -4.83 -5.81
C ALA A 30 1.63 -5.77 -5.93
N TRP A 31 0.78 -5.72 -4.91
CA TRP A 31 -0.37 -6.61 -4.77
C TRP A 31 -1.52 -5.94 -4.00
N LYS A 32 -2.74 -6.44 -4.18
CA LYS A 32 -3.91 -6.05 -3.38
C LYS A 32 -4.73 -7.27 -2.96
N SER A 33 -5.44 -7.19 -1.86
CA SER A 33 -6.32 -8.26 -1.38
C SER A 33 -7.48 -7.73 -0.55
N TRP A 34 -8.61 -8.44 -0.60
CA TRP A 34 -9.76 -8.23 0.27
C TRP A 34 -9.59 -8.85 1.66
N LYS A 35 -8.52 -9.61 1.90
CA LYS A 35 -8.30 -10.32 3.17
C LYS A 35 -6.86 -10.17 3.63
N HIS A 36 -6.67 -10.07 4.93
CA HIS A 36 -5.38 -10.31 5.57
C HIS A 36 -4.96 -11.77 5.40
N HIS A 37 -3.71 -12.07 5.76
CA HIS A 37 -3.19 -13.44 5.80
C HIS A 37 -4.08 -14.42 6.58
N ASP A 38 -4.66 -13.98 7.70
CA ASP A 38 -5.54 -14.79 8.57
C ASP A 38 -7.01 -14.87 8.09
N GLY A 39 -7.32 -14.24 6.95
CA GLY A 39 -8.66 -14.21 6.39
C GLY A 39 -9.58 -13.11 6.92
N THR A 40 -9.13 -12.31 7.89
CA THR A 40 -9.89 -11.16 8.41
C THR A 40 -9.76 -9.93 7.52
N MET A 41 -10.63 -8.94 7.68
CA MET A 41 -10.51 -7.60 7.10
C MET A 41 -11.41 -6.63 7.88
N TYR A 42 -11.15 -5.32 7.77
CA TYR A 42 -12.08 -4.30 8.25
C TYR A 42 -13.25 -4.15 7.28
N ASP A 43 -14.46 -3.92 7.80
CA ASP A 43 -15.67 -3.74 6.98
C ASP A 43 -15.48 -2.64 5.92
N ASP A 44 -15.74 -2.97 4.65
CA ASP A 44 -15.59 -2.09 3.49
C ASP A 44 -14.16 -1.62 3.16
N TYR A 45 -13.13 -2.29 3.68
CA TYR A 45 -11.73 -2.00 3.32
C TYR A 45 -11.10 -3.14 2.53
N PHE A 46 -10.02 -2.79 1.83
CA PHE A 46 -9.04 -3.72 1.29
C PHE A 46 -7.64 -3.31 1.72
N ILE A 47 -6.70 -4.23 1.58
CA ILE A 47 -5.28 -3.98 1.79
C ILE A 47 -4.55 -3.98 0.45
N VAL A 48 -3.62 -3.05 0.30
CA VAL A 48 -2.69 -2.99 -0.83
C VAL A 48 -1.28 -2.86 -0.28
N GLY A 49 -0.37 -3.62 -0.85
CA GLY A 49 1.02 -3.64 -0.43
C GLY A 49 1.99 -3.76 -1.58
N ILE A 50 3.24 -3.52 -1.25
CA ILE A 50 4.38 -3.67 -2.15
C ILE A 50 5.51 -4.34 -1.39
N ASN A 51 6.13 -5.33 -2.03
CA ASN A 51 7.31 -5.99 -1.50
C ASN A 51 8.54 -5.20 -1.93
N THR A 52 9.20 -4.53 -0.98
CA THR A 52 10.48 -3.86 -1.24
C THR A 52 11.63 -4.78 -0.83
N PRO A 53 12.87 -4.55 -1.32
CA PRO A 53 14.06 -5.25 -0.83
C PRO A 53 14.26 -5.21 0.69
N GLU A 54 13.77 -4.17 1.36
CA GLU A 54 13.89 -4.00 2.82
C GLU A 54 12.68 -4.51 3.61
N GLY A 55 11.71 -5.15 2.95
CA GLY A 55 10.52 -5.69 3.56
C GLY A 55 9.23 -5.15 2.95
N GLN A 56 8.10 -5.54 3.52
CA GLN A 56 6.81 -5.13 2.98
C GLN A 56 6.46 -3.71 3.44
N TYR A 57 5.64 -3.03 2.64
CA TYR A 57 4.93 -1.83 3.08
C TYR A 57 3.51 -1.83 2.52
N SER A 58 2.53 -1.51 3.36
CA SER A 58 1.12 -1.67 3.00
C SER A 58 0.20 -0.63 3.64
N TYR A 59 -0.98 -0.46 3.04
CA TYR A 59 -2.04 0.39 3.55
C TYR A 59 -3.41 -0.26 3.36
N HIS A 60 -4.33 0.09 4.26
CA HIS A 60 -5.76 -0.16 4.11
C HIS A 60 -6.45 1.05 3.49
N TYR A 61 -7.32 0.81 2.51
CA TYR A 61 -8.17 1.83 1.91
C TYR A 61 -9.60 1.33 1.78
N HIS A 62 -10.55 2.26 1.80
CA HIS A 62 -11.96 1.96 1.57
C HIS A 62 -12.17 1.40 0.15
N LYS A 63 -13.12 0.46 -0.01
CA LYS A 63 -13.43 -0.29 -1.24
C LYS A 63 -13.63 0.58 -2.48
N ASP A 64 -14.09 1.82 -2.31
CA ASP A 64 -14.30 2.77 -3.41
C ASP A 64 -13.00 3.07 -4.17
N ASN A 65 -11.85 2.89 -3.52
CA ASN A 65 -10.53 3.13 -4.13
C ASN A 65 -9.94 1.87 -4.79
N TRP A 66 -10.64 0.74 -4.79
CA TRP A 66 -10.14 -0.54 -5.31
C TRP A 66 -9.60 -0.45 -6.74
N ASN A 67 -10.30 0.32 -7.58
CA ASN A 67 -9.99 0.49 -8.99
C ASN A 67 -8.82 1.45 -9.26
N ASN A 68 -8.34 2.18 -8.25
CA ASN A 68 -7.15 3.02 -8.38
C ASN A 68 -5.87 2.15 -8.38
N PHE A 69 -5.94 0.92 -7.88
CA PHE A 69 -4.82 -0.02 -7.79
C PHE A 69 -4.97 -1.13 -8.84
N LEU A 70 -4.19 -1.02 -9.92
CA LEU A 70 -4.17 -1.92 -11.07
C LEU A 70 -3.00 -2.92 -10.95
N VAL A 71 -2.96 -3.62 -9.82
CA VAL A 71 -1.92 -4.59 -9.45
C VAL A 71 -2.52 -5.97 -9.23
N LYS A 72 -1.65 -6.99 -9.05
CA LYS A 72 -2.08 -8.37 -8.84
C LYS A 72 -3.02 -8.48 -7.64
N GLU A 73 -4.18 -9.10 -7.84
CA GLU A 73 -5.08 -9.48 -6.77
C GLU A 73 -4.64 -10.81 -6.16
N LEU A 74 -4.63 -10.89 -4.83
CA LEU A 74 -4.33 -12.09 -4.06
C LEU A 74 -5.56 -12.50 -3.24
N ASP A 75 -5.76 -13.82 -3.10
CA ASP A 75 -6.83 -14.36 -2.24
C ASP A 75 -6.66 -13.91 -0.77
N PHE A 76 -5.41 -13.85 -0.31
CA PHE A 76 -5.02 -13.36 1.01
C PHE A 76 -3.74 -12.52 0.88
N ALA A 77 -3.65 -11.43 1.65
CA ALA A 77 -2.41 -10.68 1.79
C ALA A 77 -1.30 -11.56 2.40
N PRO A 78 -0.01 -11.28 2.11
CA PRO A 78 1.10 -11.88 2.84
C PRO A 78 1.00 -11.62 4.34
N GLU A 79 1.67 -12.46 5.13
CA GLU A 79 1.78 -12.25 6.58
C GLU A 79 2.46 -10.91 6.88
N TRP A 80 1.90 -10.18 7.85
CA TRP A 80 2.41 -8.87 8.23
C TRP A 80 3.78 -9.02 8.90
N ASP A 81 4.78 -8.32 8.36
CA ASP A 81 6.17 -8.37 8.82
C ASP A 81 6.47 -7.41 10.00
N GLY A 82 5.43 -6.81 10.59
CA GLY A 82 5.57 -5.88 11.71
C GLY A 82 5.93 -4.44 11.31
N HIS A 83 5.90 -4.08 10.02
CA HIS A 83 6.23 -2.71 9.60
C HIS A 83 5.31 -1.65 10.22
N LYS A 84 5.91 -0.50 10.51
CA LYS A 84 5.29 0.67 11.15
C LYS A 84 5.20 1.83 10.16
N PRO A 85 4.39 2.87 10.48
CA PRO A 85 4.38 4.10 9.69
C PRO A 85 5.76 4.73 9.49
N SER A 86 6.66 4.62 10.49
CA SER A 86 8.05 5.08 10.41
C SER A 86 8.89 4.38 9.35
N ASP A 87 8.47 3.21 8.87
CA ASP A 87 9.22 2.41 7.90
C ASP A 87 8.90 2.82 6.45
N ILE A 88 8.26 3.97 6.25
CA ILE A 88 7.92 4.52 4.92
C ILE A 88 9.13 4.63 3.99
N GLU A 89 10.33 4.80 4.55
CA GLU A 89 11.58 4.92 3.81
C GLU A 89 11.99 3.62 3.10
N ARG A 90 11.42 2.47 3.47
CA ARG A 90 11.58 1.20 2.73
C ARG A 90 11.21 1.33 1.25
N LEU A 91 10.35 2.27 0.88
CA LEU A 91 9.99 2.54 -0.50
C LEU A 91 11.19 3.05 -1.34
N TYR A 92 12.21 3.67 -0.73
CA TYR A 92 13.40 4.09 -1.45
C TYR A 92 14.19 2.92 -2.03
N SER A 93 14.17 1.76 -1.38
CA SER A 93 14.84 0.55 -1.88
C SER A 93 14.27 0.03 -3.22
N LEU A 94 13.09 0.49 -3.64
CA LEU A 94 12.54 0.22 -4.98
C LEU A 94 13.40 0.84 -6.10
N TYR A 95 14.09 1.95 -5.84
CA TYR A 95 14.98 2.58 -6.81
C TYR A 95 16.33 1.86 -6.90
N GLU A 96 16.90 1.49 -5.75
CA GLU A 96 18.18 0.77 -5.69
C GLU A 96 18.09 -0.59 -6.38
N PHE A 97 16.95 -1.28 -6.23
CA PHE A 97 16.70 -2.53 -6.93
C PHE A 97 16.69 -2.37 -8.46
N LYS A 98 16.12 -1.27 -8.98
CA LYS A 98 16.05 -1.03 -10.43
C LYS A 98 17.39 -0.65 -11.06
N ILE A 99 18.31 -0.06 -10.29
CA ILE A 99 19.66 0.28 -10.77
C ILE A 99 20.53 -0.98 -10.88
N ASN A 100 20.28 -1.98 -10.03
CA ASN A 100 21.09 -3.20 -9.92
C ASN A 100 20.55 -4.37 -10.76
N LYS A 101 19.57 -4.15 -11.65
CA LYS A 101 18.95 -5.15 -12.52
C LYS A 101 19.23 -4.83 -13.98
#